data_AF-A0A290ZLP9-F1
#
_entry.id   AF-A0A290ZLP9-F1
#
_cell.length_a   1.000
_cell.length_b   1.000
_cell.length_c   1.000
_cell.angle_alpha   90.00
_cell.angle_beta   90.00
_cell.angle_gamma   90.00
#
_symmetry.space_group_name_H-M   'P 1'
#
loop_
_entity.id
_entity.type
_entity.pdbx_description
1 polymer ?
#
loop_
_entity_poly.entity_id
_entity_poly.type
_entity_poly.pdbx_seq_one_letter_code
_entity_poly.pdbx_strand_id
1 'polypeptide(L)'
;MTDSRWIGALLEQVAQLFPLLGSLAYMLLVTRWAHACYNRVNQRTHPPSTYEERREYRLYFRLAFFSGLLFVAISIGWWIVAHRQPQYVFQGTIIGLEPSQQLVAVEEGFYHRTVRREVEKGRVVTDYSFSIVRNTPFFSGQTFLLGLYPVAGTVGKARPTPIELAIAYRGVSNDRLTLWRDGERYRLVPAGEGSQ
;
A
#
# COMPACT_ATOMS: atom_id res chain seq x y z
N MET A 1 0.55 -17.96 -21.08
CA MET A 1 -0.43 -16.93 -20.70
C MET A 1 0.32 -15.83 -19.99
N THR A 2 0.57 -14.72 -20.68
CA THR A 2 1.21 -13.53 -20.13
C THR A 2 0.20 -12.81 -19.24
N ASP A 3 0.52 -12.68 -17.95
CA ASP A 3 -0.35 -12.10 -16.93
C ASP A 3 -0.65 -10.63 -17.26
N SER A 4 -1.81 -10.31 -17.84
CA SER A 4 -2.20 -8.93 -18.17
C SER A 4 -2.36 -8.02 -16.95
N ARG A 5 -2.32 -8.59 -15.74
CA ARG A 5 -2.44 -7.90 -14.45
C ARG A 5 -1.31 -6.90 -14.18
N TRP A 6 -0.08 -7.19 -14.61
CA TRP A 6 1.04 -6.26 -14.38
C TRP A 6 0.93 -5.00 -15.24
N ILE A 7 0.36 -5.10 -16.45
CA ILE A 7 0.15 -3.94 -17.34
C ILE A 7 -0.85 -2.98 -16.70
N GLY A 8 -1.95 -3.51 -16.16
CA GLY A 8 -2.96 -2.70 -15.45
C GLY A 8 -2.36 -1.95 -14.25
N ALA A 9 -1.60 -2.65 -13.41
CA ALA A 9 -0.94 -2.04 -12.25
C ALA A 9 0.07 -0.94 -12.66
N LEU A 10 0.82 -1.16 -13.75
CA LEU A 10 1.76 -0.16 -14.27
C LEU A 10 1.03 1.08 -14.81
N LEU A 11 -0.06 0.88 -15.57
CA LEU A 11 -0.88 1.99 -16.07
C LEU A 11 -1.49 2.82 -14.94
N GLU A 12 -1.93 2.18 -13.87
CA GLU A 12 -2.47 2.86 -12.69
C GLU A 12 -1.40 3.70 -11.97
N GLN A 13 -0.19 3.14 -11.79
CA GLN A 13 0.94 3.90 -11.22
C GLN A 13 1.35 5.09 -12.09
N VAL A 14 1.39 4.89 -13.41
CA VAL A 14 1.69 5.98 -14.36
C VAL A 14 0.61 7.06 -14.32
N ALA A 15 -0.67 6.68 -14.25
CA ALA A 15 -1.78 7.62 -14.13
C ALA A 15 -1.69 8.45 -12.85
N GLN A 16 -1.28 7.85 -11.73
CA GLN A 16 -1.07 8.55 -10.45
C GLN A 16 0.11 9.54 -10.50
N LEU A 17 1.16 9.23 -11.27
CA LEU A 17 2.34 10.08 -11.44
C LEU A 17 2.16 11.18 -12.50
N PHE A 18 1.16 11.04 -13.38
CA PHE A 18 0.97 11.93 -14.53
C PHE A 18 0.88 13.41 -14.17
N PRO A 19 0.13 13.85 -13.14
CA PRO A 19 0.07 15.27 -12.78
C PRO A 19 1.44 15.84 -12.39
N LEU A 20 2.29 15.05 -11.71
CA LEU A 20 3.62 15.48 -11.30
C LEU A 20 4.54 15.57 -12.51
N LEU A 21 4.60 14.50 -13.32
CA LEU A 21 5.41 14.45 -14.52
C LEU A 21 5.00 15.53 -15.53
N GLY A 22 3.70 15.76 -15.70
CA GLY A 22 3.15 16.82 -16.55
C GLY A 22 3.55 18.21 -16.05
N SER A 23 3.49 18.47 -14.75
CA SER A 23 3.92 19.75 -14.17
C SER A 23 5.42 19.99 -14.33
N LEU A 24 6.25 18.97 -14.15
CA LEU A 24 7.70 19.03 -14.35
C LEU A 24 8.05 19.25 -15.82
N ALA A 25 7.40 18.52 -16.74
CA ALA A 25 7.57 18.70 -18.17
C ALA A 25 7.16 20.11 -18.61
N TYR A 26 6.02 20.61 -18.12
CA TYR A 26 5.58 21.98 -18.35
C TYR A 26 6.64 22.98 -17.86
N MET A 27 7.09 22.86 -16.61
CA MET A 27 8.10 23.73 -16.03
C MET A 27 9.38 23.73 -16.88
N LEU A 28 9.88 22.55 -17.27
CA LEU A 28 11.09 22.43 -18.08
C LEU A 28 10.92 23.03 -19.48
N LEU A 29 9.86 22.67 -20.20
CA LEU A 29 9.64 23.11 -21.58
C LEU A 29 9.35 24.60 -21.66
N VAL A 30 8.44 25.11 -20.82
CA VAL A 30 8.04 26.52 -20.82
C VAL A 30 9.16 27.41 -20.32
N THR A 31 9.86 27.02 -19.24
CA THR A 31 11.01 27.81 -18.73
C THR A 31 12.15 27.81 -19.73
N ARG A 32 12.46 26.66 -20.37
CA ARG A 32 13.50 26.57 -21.40
C ARG A 32 13.14 27.41 -22.63
N TRP A 33 11.88 27.40 -23.06
CA TRP A 33 11.41 28.23 -24.16
C TRP A 33 11.49 29.72 -23.81
N ALA A 34 10.99 30.14 -22.64
CA ALA A 34 11.06 31.52 -22.17
C ALA A 34 12.51 32.01 -22.03
N HIS A 35 13.41 31.14 -21.54
CA HIS A 35 14.85 31.42 -21.47
C HIS A 35 15.47 31.57 -22.86
N ALA A 36 15.10 30.73 -23.82
CA ALA A 36 15.57 30.85 -25.20
C ALA A 36 15.13 32.17 -25.84
N CYS A 37 13.88 32.60 -25.62
CA CYS A 37 13.39 33.91 -26.05
C CYS A 37 14.17 35.06 -25.40
N TYR A 38 14.36 35.01 -24.08
CA TYR A 38 15.15 35.99 -23.34
C TYR A 38 16.60 36.08 -23.85
N ASN A 39 17.25 34.95 -24.06
CA ASN A 39 18.62 34.91 -24.60
C ASN A 39 18.71 35.44 -26.02
N ARG A 40 17.73 35.12 -26.87
CA ARG A 40 17.68 35.64 -28.25
C ARG A 40 17.62 37.17 -28.26
N VAL A 41 16.84 37.78 -27.36
CA VAL A 41 16.74 39.24 -27.23
C VAL A 41 18.04 39.86 -26.71
N ASN A 42 18.70 39.21 -25.74
CA ASN A 42 19.97 39.71 -25.20
C ASN A 42 21.15 39.60 -26.18
N GLN A 43 21.12 38.59 -27.04
CA GLN A 43 22.17 38.34 -28.05
C GLN A 43 21.92 39.08 -29.38
N ARG A 44 20.75 39.70 -29.57
CA ARG A 44 20.41 40.41 -30.80
C ARG A 44 21.28 41.67 -30.95
N THR A 45 22.06 41.72 -32.03
CA THR A 45 22.94 42.85 -32.37
C THR A 45 22.24 43.88 -33.25
N HIS A 46 21.34 43.46 -34.16
CA HIS A 46 20.66 44.36 -35.10
C HIS A 46 19.16 44.01 -35.28
N PRO A 47 18.24 44.96 -34.99
CA PRO A 47 18.45 46.15 -34.17
C PRO A 47 18.84 45.74 -32.73
N PRO A 48 19.71 46.50 -32.04
CA PRO A 48 20.06 46.20 -30.66
C PRO A 48 18.81 46.22 -29.79
N SER A 49 18.71 45.29 -28.84
CA SER A 49 17.56 45.22 -27.93
C SER A 49 17.50 46.44 -27.02
N THR A 50 16.30 47.03 -26.91
CA THR A 50 16.05 48.16 -26.02
C THR A 50 16.00 47.69 -24.56
N TYR A 51 16.19 48.62 -23.61
CA TYR A 51 16.10 48.30 -22.19
C TYR A 51 14.70 47.80 -21.80
N GLU A 52 13.66 48.41 -22.37
CA GLU A 52 12.25 48.04 -22.12
C GLU A 52 11.96 46.61 -22.58
N GLU A 53 12.40 46.25 -23.79
CA GLU A 53 12.24 44.90 -24.33
C GLU A 53 12.95 43.86 -23.43
N ARG A 54 14.19 44.11 -23.01
CA ARG A 54 14.90 43.21 -22.09
C ARG A 54 14.18 43.06 -20.74
N ARG A 55 13.57 44.13 -20.24
CA ARG A 55 12.80 44.12 -18.99
C ARG A 55 11.54 43.27 -19.13
N GLU A 56 10.82 43.41 -20.24
CA GLU A 56 9.62 42.62 -20.54
C GLU A 56 9.93 41.12 -20.65
N TYR A 57 10.95 40.73 -21.42
CA TYR A 57 11.33 39.32 -21.54
C TYR A 57 11.87 38.73 -20.23
N ARG A 58 12.52 39.54 -19.39
CA ARG A 58 12.92 39.13 -18.04
C ARG A 58 11.70 38.89 -17.15
N LEU A 59 10.70 39.77 -17.23
CA LEU A 59 9.44 39.61 -16.50
C LEU A 59 8.71 38.36 -16.98
N TYR A 60 8.62 38.16 -18.29
CA TYR A 60 8.02 36.98 -18.90
C TYR A 60 8.69 35.69 -18.43
N PHE A 61 10.03 35.65 -18.43
CA PHE A 61 10.79 34.51 -17.90
C PHE A 61 10.48 34.24 -16.42
N ARG A 62 10.45 35.29 -15.58
CA ARG A 62 10.11 35.14 -14.15
C ARG A 62 8.68 34.61 -13.98
N LEU A 63 7.71 35.16 -14.70
CA LEU A 63 6.31 34.72 -14.63
C LEU A 63 6.16 33.26 -15.08
N ALA A 64 6.82 32.87 -16.17
CA ALA A 64 6.84 31.49 -16.65
C ALA A 64 7.48 30.51 -15.64
N PHE A 65 8.56 30.92 -15.00
CA PHE A 65 9.21 30.11 -13.96
C PHE A 65 8.30 29.95 -12.73
N PHE A 66 7.74 31.05 -12.22
CA PHE A 66 6.87 31.01 -11.04
C PHE A 66 5.55 30.29 -11.29
N SER A 67 4.97 30.39 -12.49
CA SER A 67 3.78 29.61 -12.85
C SER A 67 4.10 28.12 -12.91
N GLY A 68 5.24 27.73 -13.49
CA GLY A 68 5.71 26.33 -13.46
C GLY A 68 5.90 25.80 -12.04
N LEU A 69 6.54 26.59 -11.17
CA LEU A 69 6.71 26.25 -9.76
C LEU A 69 5.36 26.08 -9.04
N LEU A 70 4.40 26.97 -9.31
CA LEU A 70 3.05 26.89 -8.75
C LEU A 70 2.34 25.61 -9.21
N PHE A 71 2.45 25.22 -10.48
CA PHE A 71 1.87 23.96 -10.97
C PHE A 71 2.49 22.74 -10.28
N VAL A 72 3.81 22.73 -10.08
CA VAL A 72 4.47 21.66 -9.32
C VAL A 72 3.96 21.61 -7.88
N ALA A 73 3.83 22.77 -7.21
CA ALA A 73 3.31 22.83 -5.85
C ALA A 73 1.86 22.33 -5.75
N ILE A 74 0.99 22.72 -6.68
CA ILE A 74 -0.40 22.24 -6.77
C ILE A 74 -0.42 20.72 -6.99
N SER A 75 0.44 20.22 -7.87
CA SER A 75 0.53 18.79 -8.19
C SER A 75 0.98 17.95 -6.98
N ILE A 76 2.01 18.41 -6.26
CA ILE A 76 2.45 17.79 -5.00
C ILE A 76 1.33 17.87 -3.94
N GLY A 77 0.67 19.02 -3.79
CA GLY A 77 -0.43 19.20 -2.86
C GLY A 77 -1.59 18.24 -3.14
N TRP A 78 -1.97 18.12 -4.42
CA TRP A 78 -2.96 17.15 -4.87
C TRP A 78 -2.51 15.71 -4.58
N TRP A 79 -1.26 15.37 -4.88
CA TRP A 79 -0.73 14.02 -4.64
C TRP A 79 -0.79 13.66 -3.16
N ILE A 80 -0.39 14.58 -2.27
CA ILE A 80 -0.48 14.39 -0.82
C ILE A 80 -1.94 14.16 -0.42
N VAL A 81 -2.87 15.02 -0.86
CA VAL A 81 -4.29 14.88 -0.50
C VAL A 81 -4.89 13.57 -1.02
N ALA A 82 -4.58 13.18 -2.26
CA ALA A 82 -5.06 11.94 -2.87
C ALA A 82 -4.55 10.70 -2.14
N HIS A 83 -3.29 10.70 -1.68
CA HIS A 83 -2.67 9.57 -0.99
C HIS A 83 -2.84 9.61 0.53
N ARG A 84 -3.42 10.68 1.10
CA ARG A 84 -3.67 10.80 2.55
C ARG A 84 -4.88 9.99 3.04
N GLN A 85 -5.37 9.03 2.25
CA GLN A 85 -6.44 8.16 2.72
C GLN A 85 -5.94 7.38 3.96
N PRO A 86 -6.60 7.51 5.12
CA PRO A 86 -6.17 6.82 6.33
C PRO A 86 -6.24 5.31 6.10
N GLN A 87 -5.09 4.64 6.18
CA GLN A 87 -5.02 3.19 6.15
C GLN A 87 -5.11 2.67 7.58
N TYR A 88 -6.13 1.88 7.85
CA TYR A 88 -6.32 1.20 9.12
C TYR A 88 -5.75 -0.21 8.99
N VAL A 89 -4.88 -0.56 9.94
CA VAL A 89 -4.20 -1.85 9.95
C VAL A 89 -4.57 -2.62 11.21
N PHE A 90 -5.17 -3.79 11.04
CA PHE A 90 -5.41 -4.75 12.12
C PHE A 90 -4.41 -5.89 11.98
N GLN A 91 -3.53 -6.02 12.97
CA GLN A 91 -2.50 -7.05 13.01
C GLN A 91 -2.84 -8.06 14.09
N GLY A 92 -2.55 -9.32 13.83
CA GLY A 92 -2.63 -10.36 14.83
C GLY A 92 -1.71 -11.53 14.53
N THR A 93 -1.48 -12.36 15.53
CA THR A 93 -0.66 -13.58 15.43
C THR A 93 -1.39 -14.73 16.08
N ILE A 94 -1.60 -15.81 15.32
CA ILE A 94 -2.07 -17.09 15.82
C ILE A 94 -0.83 -17.93 16.14
N ILE A 95 -0.59 -18.20 17.42
CA ILE A 95 0.60 -18.90 17.89
C ILE A 95 0.35 -20.41 18.03
N GLY A 96 1.42 -21.18 17.84
CA GLY A 96 1.43 -22.59 18.21
C GLY A 96 0.63 -23.51 17.29
N LEU A 97 0.51 -23.18 16.00
CA LEU A 97 -0.13 -24.07 15.03
C LEU A 97 0.73 -25.32 14.82
N GLU A 98 0.07 -26.46 14.66
CA GLU A 98 0.75 -27.71 14.32
C GLU A 98 1.29 -27.65 12.89
N PRO A 99 2.39 -28.37 12.56
CA PRO A 99 2.93 -28.39 11.19
C PRO A 99 1.93 -28.88 10.13
N SER A 100 0.95 -29.69 10.55
CA SER A 100 -0.14 -30.16 9.70
C SER A 100 -1.28 -29.15 9.55
N GLN A 101 -1.30 -28.05 10.31
CA GLN A 101 -2.37 -27.08 10.22
C GLN A 101 -2.00 -25.96 9.24
N GLN A 102 -2.95 -25.58 8.38
CA GLN A 102 -2.79 -24.46 7.46
C GLN A 102 -3.96 -23.49 7.60
N LEU A 103 -3.65 -22.21 7.66
CA LEU A 103 -4.64 -21.14 7.63
C LEU A 103 -4.63 -20.44 6.27
N VAL A 104 -5.81 -20.20 5.73
CA VAL A 104 -6.03 -19.48 4.48
C VAL A 104 -7.00 -18.34 4.75
N ALA A 105 -6.71 -17.15 4.24
CA ALA A 105 -7.64 -16.04 4.32
C ALA A 105 -8.86 -16.30 3.44
N VAL A 106 -10.06 -16.10 3.98
CA VAL A 106 -11.32 -16.22 3.23
C VAL A 106 -11.66 -14.88 2.55
N GLU A 107 -11.30 -13.77 3.19
CA GLU A 107 -11.60 -12.41 2.73
C GLU A 107 -10.42 -11.76 1.99
N GLU A 108 -10.73 -10.82 1.09
CA GLU A 108 -9.76 -9.96 0.43
C GLU A 108 -9.12 -8.95 1.42
N GLY A 109 -7.90 -8.50 1.12
CA GLY A 109 -7.15 -7.54 1.95
C GLY A 109 -6.41 -8.16 3.14
N PHE A 110 -6.38 -9.48 3.24
CA PHE A 110 -5.54 -10.23 4.17
C PHE A 110 -4.13 -10.45 3.63
N TYR A 111 -3.16 -9.81 4.28
CA TYR A 111 -1.75 -10.12 4.11
C TYR A 111 -1.34 -11.07 5.23
N HIS A 112 -0.61 -12.14 4.91
CA HIS A 112 -0.18 -13.11 5.92
C HIS A 112 1.26 -13.56 5.71
N ARG A 113 1.87 -13.98 6.82
CA ARG A 113 3.21 -14.55 6.86
C ARG A 113 3.23 -15.65 7.92
N THR A 114 3.72 -16.81 7.54
CA THR A 114 3.98 -17.93 8.45
C THR A 114 5.45 -17.93 8.88
N VAL A 115 5.70 -18.14 10.16
CA VAL A 115 7.05 -18.26 10.73
C VAL A 115 7.11 -19.54 11.54
N ARG A 116 8.05 -20.43 11.20
CA ARG A 116 8.29 -21.65 11.96
C ARG A 116 9.11 -21.33 13.22
N ARG A 117 8.70 -21.89 14.35
CA ARG A 117 9.38 -21.74 15.64
C ARG A 117 9.59 -23.12 16.26
N GLU A 118 10.79 -23.36 16.76
CA GLU A 118 11.06 -24.54 17.58
C GLU A 118 10.69 -24.24 19.04
N VAL A 119 9.95 -25.15 19.67
CA VAL A 119 9.57 -25.05 21.08
C VAL A 119 10.40 -26.07 21.87
N GLU A 120 10.60 -25.82 23.16
CA GLU A 120 11.24 -26.77 24.07
C GLU A 120 10.67 -28.18 23.89
N LYS A 121 11.57 -29.19 23.87
CA LYS A 121 11.31 -30.61 23.56
C LYS A 121 11.26 -30.96 22.06
N GLY A 122 11.86 -30.14 21.18
CA GLY A 122 12.06 -30.47 19.76
C GLY A 122 10.77 -30.49 18.93
N ARG A 123 9.68 -29.94 19.47
CA ARG A 123 8.41 -29.79 18.75
C ARG A 123 8.48 -28.51 17.91
N VAL A 124 8.40 -28.66 16.60
CA VAL A 124 8.28 -27.52 15.67
C VAL A 124 6.81 -27.09 15.64
N VAL A 125 6.56 -25.81 15.92
CA VAL A 125 5.25 -25.17 15.75
C VAL A 125 5.37 -24.05 14.71
N THR A 126 4.24 -23.61 14.17
CA THR A 126 4.19 -22.50 13.23
C THR A 126 3.35 -21.38 13.83
N ASP A 127 3.88 -20.16 13.81
CA ASP A 127 3.14 -18.96 14.15
C ASP A 127 2.63 -18.32 12.84
N TYR A 128 1.34 -18.00 12.79
CA TYR A 128 0.69 -17.37 11.64
C TYR A 128 0.42 -15.91 11.96
N SER A 129 1.20 -15.01 11.37
CA SER A 129 0.99 -13.56 11.49
C SER A 129 0.15 -13.06 10.32
N PHE A 130 -0.85 -12.25 10.61
CA PHE A 130 -1.69 -11.63 9.59
C PHE A 130 -1.80 -10.12 9.81
N SER A 131 -2.13 -9.42 8.73
CA SER A 131 -2.41 -8.00 8.70
C SER A 131 -3.55 -7.76 7.74
N ILE A 132 -4.62 -7.15 8.23
CA ILE A 132 -5.76 -6.69 7.43
C ILE A 132 -5.57 -5.20 7.23
N VAL A 133 -5.52 -4.77 5.97
CA VAL A 133 -5.37 -3.35 5.61
C VAL A 133 -6.63 -2.90 4.90
N ARG A 134 -7.28 -1.85 5.41
CA ARG A 134 -8.49 -1.26 4.82
C ARG A 134 -8.43 0.27 4.86
N ASN A 135 -9.15 0.90 3.94
CA ASN A 135 -9.31 2.36 3.90
C ASN A 135 -10.41 2.86 4.85
N THR A 136 -11.11 1.94 5.52
CA THR A 136 -12.17 2.23 6.50
C THR A 136 -11.75 1.78 7.89
N PRO A 137 -12.16 2.50 8.95
CA PRO A 137 -11.84 2.12 10.31
C PRO A 137 -12.48 0.79 10.69
N PHE A 138 -11.80 0.04 11.55
CA PHE A 138 -12.34 -1.17 12.13
C PHE A 138 -13.31 -0.84 13.26
N PHE A 139 -14.38 -1.64 13.38
CA PHE A 139 -15.33 -1.53 14.49
C PHE A 139 -15.06 -2.62 15.53
N SER A 140 -15.15 -2.27 16.82
CA SER A 140 -15.03 -3.26 17.88
C SER A 140 -16.09 -4.36 17.71
N GLY A 141 -15.67 -5.62 17.80
CA GLY A 141 -16.51 -6.80 17.54
C GLY A 141 -16.65 -7.17 16.06
N GLN A 142 -16.06 -6.41 15.13
CA GLN A 142 -16.02 -6.78 13.73
C GLN A 142 -15.28 -8.11 13.56
N THR A 143 -15.96 -9.07 12.93
CA THR A 143 -15.41 -10.41 12.71
C THR A 143 -14.81 -10.56 11.33
N PHE A 144 -13.70 -11.27 11.25
CA PHE A 144 -13.07 -11.69 10.00
C PHE A 144 -12.93 -13.20 9.95
N LEU A 145 -13.11 -13.77 8.77
CA LEU A 145 -13.10 -15.22 8.58
C LEU A 145 -11.74 -15.72 8.06
N LEU A 146 -11.20 -16.72 8.74
CA LEU A 146 -10.06 -17.53 8.31
C LEU A 146 -10.49 -18.98 8.09
N GLY A 147 -10.03 -19.61 7.02
CA GLY A 147 -10.21 -21.03 6.78
C GLY A 147 -9.07 -21.83 7.40
N LEU A 148 -9.39 -22.73 8.32
CA LEU A 148 -8.45 -23.70 8.89
C LEU A 148 -8.56 -25.05 8.16
N TYR A 149 -7.40 -25.54 7.74
CA TYR A 149 -7.18 -26.89 7.26
C TYR A 149 -6.41 -27.67 8.33
N PRO A 150 -7.04 -28.60 9.08
CA PRO A 150 -6.41 -29.26 10.22
C PRO A 150 -5.33 -30.28 9.83
N VAL A 151 -5.35 -30.77 8.58
CA VAL A 151 -4.37 -31.71 8.04
C VAL A 151 -3.83 -31.18 6.72
N ALA A 152 -2.53 -30.94 6.66
CA ALA A 152 -1.78 -30.49 5.51
C ALA A 152 -1.62 -31.69 4.57
N GLY A 153 -2.70 -32.01 3.85
CA GLY A 153 -2.80 -33.21 3.04
C GLY A 153 -3.67 -32.96 1.81
N THR A 154 -2.98 -32.77 0.69
CA THR A 154 -3.48 -32.87 -0.70
C THR A 154 -4.65 -31.96 -1.10
N VAL A 155 -4.29 -30.79 -1.65
CA VAL A 155 -5.14 -29.97 -2.56
C VAL A 155 -5.57 -30.74 -3.83
N GLY A 156 -5.17 -32.01 -4.00
CA GLY A 156 -5.36 -32.82 -5.22
C GLY A 156 -6.54 -33.80 -5.24
N LYS A 157 -7.22 -34.11 -4.12
CA LYS A 157 -8.39 -35.02 -4.11
C LYS A 157 -9.51 -34.41 -3.26
N ALA A 158 -10.42 -33.68 -3.92
CA ALA A 158 -11.49 -32.86 -3.33
C ALA A 158 -10.97 -31.88 -2.27
N ARG A 159 -11.11 -30.57 -2.49
CA ARG A 159 -10.67 -29.57 -1.50
C ARG A 159 -11.40 -29.88 -0.18
N PRO A 160 -10.69 -30.23 0.92
CA PRO A 160 -11.35 -30.37 2.21
C PRO A 160 -12.08 -29.06 2.52
N THR A 161 -13.29 -29.15 3.07
CA THR A 161 -14.03 -27.95 3.47
C THR A 161 -13.26 -27.28 4.62
N PRO A 162 -12.81 -26.03 4.47
CA PRO A 162 -12.10 -25.34 5.54
C PRO A 162 -13.04 -25.15 6.74
N ILE A 163 -12.50 -25.27 7.95
CA ILE A 163 -13.21 -24.89 9.17
C ILE A 163 -13.09 -23.36 9.29
N GLU A 164 -14.21 -22.67 9.29
CA GLU A 164 -14.22 -21.21 9.43
C GLU A 164 -13.93 -20.80 10.88
N LEU A 165 -12.87 -20.02 11.05
CA LEU A 165 -12.47 -19.39 12.30
C LEU A 165 -12.80 -17.90 12.22
N ALA A 166 -13.60 -17.42 13.16
CA ALA A 166 -13.89 -15.99 13.29
C ALA A 166 -12.87 -15.31 14.22
N ILE A 167 -12.28 -14.21 13.76
CA ILE A 167 -11.44 -13.31 14.56
C ILE A 167 -12.22 -12.02 14.78
N ALA A 168 -12.50 -11.68 16.04
CA ALA A 168 -13.12 -10.41 16.39
C ALA A 168 -12.06 -9.34 16.70
N TYR A 169 -12.16 -8.18 16.05
CA TYR A 169 -11.33 -7.02 16.39
C TYR A 169 -11.73 -6.44 17.75
N ARG A 170 -10.75 -6.30 18.66
CA ARG A 170 -10.97 -5.86 20.05
C ARG A 170 -10.69 -4.37 20.29
N GLY A 171 -10.43 -3.60 19.24
CA GLY A 171 -10.02 -2.18 19.37
C GLY A 171 -8.52 -1.99 19.60
N VAL A 172 -7.72 -3.06 19.65
CA VAL A 172 -6.26 -3.03 19.76
C VAL A 172 -5.63 -3.68 18.54
N SER A 173 -4.54 -3.07 18.03
CA SER A 173 -3.68 -3.68 17.03
C SER A 173 -2.67 -4.59 17.72
N ASN A 174 -2.40 -5.78 17.17
CA ASN A 174 -1.51 -6.84 17.68
C ASN A 174 -2.17 -7.84 18.64
N ASP A 175 -3.30 -8.39 18.24
CA ASP A 175 -3.92 -9.49 18.99
C ASP A 175 -3.09 -10.77 18.88
N ARG A 176 -2.80 -11.39 20.02
CA ARG A 176 -2.18 -12.72 20.08
C ARG A 176 -3.23 -13.75 20.44
N LEU A 177 -3.40 -14.73 19.56
CA LEU A 177 -4.43 -15.76 19.66
C LEU A 177 -3.79 -17.15 19.65
N THR A 178 -4.37 -18.09 20.38
CA THR A 178 -4.02 -19.50 20.35
C THR A 178 -5.20 -20.28 19.79
N LEU A 179 -4.91 -21.28 18.95
CA LEU A 179 -5.92 -22.20 18.48
C LEU A 179 -6.25 -23.21 19.59
N TRP A 180 -7.50 -23.20 20.04
CA TRP A 180 -8.00 -24.14 21.03
C TRP A 180 -8.95 -25.15 20.39
N ARG A 181 -8.83 -26.42 20.76
CA ARG A 181 -9.62 -27.53 20.24
C ARG A 181 -10.52 -28.10 21.34
N ASP A 182 -11.82 -28.19 21.06
CA ASP A 182 -12.86 -28.76 21.91
C ASP A 182 -13.53 -29.94 21.19
N GLY A 183 -12.96 -31.14 21.35
CA GLY A 183 -13.35 -32.29 20.53
C GLY A 183 -13.15 -32.01 19.03
N GLU A 184 -14.25 -31.82 18.30
CA GLU A 184 -14.25 -31.54 16.86
C GLU A 184 -14.32 -30.04 16.52
N ARG A 185 -14.50 -29.16 17.52
CA ARG A 185 -14.61 -27.71 17.31
C ARG A 185 -13.27 -27.04 17.51
N TYR A 186 -12.98 -26.05 16.67
CA TYR A 186 -11.82 -25.18 16.80
C TYR A 186 -12.29 -23.75 17.10
N ARG A 187 -11.62 -23.07 18.03
CA ARG A 187 -11.85 -21.66 18.32
C ARG A 187 -10.54 -20.94 18.59
N LEU A 188 -10.50 -19.65 18.29
CA LEU A 188 -9.37 -18.80 18.64
C LEU A 188 -9.65 -18.15 20.00
N VAL A 189 -8.70 -18.29 20.91
CA VAL A 189 -8.74 -17.67 22.25
C VAL A 189 -7.52 -16.77 22.44
N PRO A 190 -7.60 -15.71 23.25
CA PRO A 190 -6.43 -14.90 23.62
C PRO A 190 -5.31 -15.76 24.16
N ALA A 191 -4.08 -15.47 23.70
CA ALA A 191 -2.89 -16.11 24.26
C ALA A 191 -2.79 -15.78 25.76
N GLY A 192 -2.85 -16.80 26.61
CA GLY A 192 -2.78 -16.68 28.07
C GLY A 192 -4.06 -17.04 28.83
N GLU A 193 -5.22 -17.13 28.16
CA GLU A 193 -6.49 -17.50 28.82
C GLU A 193 -6.76 -19.02 28.88
N GLY A 194 -5.97 -19.84 28.17
CA GLY A 194 -6.22 -21.28 27.99
C GLY A 194 -5.26 -22.23 28.71
N SER A 195 -4.54 -21.77 29.74
CA SER A 195 -3.46 -22.53 30.41
C SER A 195 -3.82 -23.05 31.81
N GLN A 196 -5.10 -23.24 32.13
CA GLN A 196 -5.55 -23.87 33.39
C GLN A 196 -5.97 -25.31 33.16
#